data_AF-A0A8J7HW26-F1
#
_entry.id   AF-A0A8J7HW26-F1
#
_cell.length_a   1.000
_cell.length_b   1.000
_cell.length_c   1.000
_cell.angle_alpha   90.00
_cell.angle_beta   90.00
_cell.angle_gamma   90.00
#
_symmetry.space_group_name_H-M   'P 1'
#
loop_
_entity.id
_entity.type
_entity.pdbx_description
1 polymer ?
#
loop_
_entity_poly.entity_id
_entity_poly.type
_entity_poly.pdbx_seq_one_letter_code
_entity_poly.pdbx_strand_id
1 'polypeptide(L)'
;MSTCPKLLAVLAGTFLSLVTININSAQAGNFTFTKIADSRDFRYVGGGPINDNGTVAFAAGGADDFGLSSTGIFTSNGGAVTTVVNFNLGYNTINGIAINNSGTVAFANNTLPQEGLFISNGKSVTTVARPSDNLFTVNLSSNAFNDSGTLVFRTFDAIVTGNGGPLKTIVDTSGPFQFFSQEPVINDANVVAFEAELKDGRQGVFTSKDGSITTIVDNTSFFSGGFAEFDINNSETVIFSASLENGEQGIFTGDGETITTVADTSGLFSRFFRLAINDNNQVAFNGQLRDGSENVFADGIFTGSDPVADKVIGIGDSLLGGTVTNLFFSGGLNNSGQISFYAEYLDDAGNTITGVFRADPVLESIPESTSTLGLLALGTLGTGVVLKRKLNGVFRF
;
A
#
# COMPACT_ATOMS: atom_id res chain seq x y z
N MET A 1 51.50 75.85 -20.24
CA MET A 1 50.36 74.99 -20.58
C MET A 1 50.86 73.55 -20.48
N SER A 2 50.88 72.89 -19.31
CA SER A 2 49.79 72.60 -18.33
C SER A 2 48.76 71.67 -18.97
N THR A 3 48.34 70.52 -18.45
CA THR A 3 48.54 69.81 -17.17
C THR A 3 47.86 68.43 -17.29
N CYS A 4 48.33 67.42 -16.56
CA CYS A 4 47.59 66.19 -16.21
C CYS A 4 46.28 66.55 -15.45
N PRO A 5 45.24 65.69 -15.36
CA PRO A 5 45.23 64.72 -14.25
C PRO A 5 44.46 63.40 -14.47
N LYS A 6 44.79 62.46 -13.57
CA LYS A 6 44.06 61.25 -13.18
C LYS A 6 42.60 61.55 -12.80
N LEU A 7 41.68 60.61 -13.06
CA LEU A 7 40.49 60.44 -12.23
C LEU A 7 40.17 58.95 -12.04
N LEU A 8 40.19 58.53 -10.77
CA LEU A 8 39.51 57.35 -10.27
C LEU A 8 37.99 57.51 -10.47
N ALA A 9 37.32 56.45 -10.90
CA ALA A 9 35.91 56.25 -10.62
C ALA A 9 35.69 54.80 -10.17
N VAL A 10 35.54 54.64 -8.86
CA VAL A 10 34.95 53.46 -8.23
C VAL A 10 33.45 53.57 -8.48
N LEU A 11 32.86 52.58 -9.17
CA LEU A 11 31.42 52.35 -9.12
C LEU A 11 31.19 50.97 -8.52
N ALA A 12 30.73 50.98 -7.27
CA ALA A 12 30.19 49.82 -6.59
C ALA A 12 28.88 49.43 -7.31
N GLY A 13 28.92 48.34 -8.07
CA GLY A 13 27.72 47.67 -8.55
C GLY A 13 27.19 46.76 -7.45
N THR A 14 26.27 47.24 -6.63
CA THR A 14 25.43 46.38 -5.79
C THR A 14 24.55 45.52 -6.69
N PHE A 15 24.89 44.24 -6.85
CA PHE A 15 23.95 43.26 -7.37
C PHE A 15 22.95 42.93 -6.25
N LEU A 16 21.78 43.56 -6.32
CA LEU A 16 20.59 43.11 -5.62
C LEU A 16 20.12 41.85 -6.37
N SER A 17 20.60 40.66 -5.99
CA SER A 17 19.99 39.43 -6.47
C SER A 17 18.63 39.31 -5.80
N LEU A 18 17.56 39.54 -6.56
CA LEU A 18 16.23 39.06 -6.19
C LEU A 18 16.35 37.55 -5.98
N VAL A 19 16.30 37.13 -4.72
CA VAL A 19 15.94 35.75 -4.38
C VAL A 19 14.44 35.66 -4.69
N THR A 20 14.12 35.30 -5.93
CA THR A 20 12.83 34.67 -6.20
C THR A 20 12.83 33.37 -5.42
N ILE A 21 12.14 33.36 -4.28
CA ILE A 21 11.71 32.11 -3.66
C ILE A 21 10.73 31.51 -4.67
N ASN A 22 11.26 30.71 -5.60
CA ASN A 22 10.45 29.72 -6.26
C ASN A 22 10.00 28.80 -5.14
N ILE A 23 8.74 28.90 -4.76
CA ILE A 23 8.05 27.78 -4.13
C ILE A 23 8.04 26.72 -5.23
N ASN A 24 9.10 25.91 -5.27
CA ASN A 24 9.08 24.69 -6.04
C ASN A 24 7.90 23.92 -5.44
N SER A 25 6.84 23.77 -6.23
CA SER A 25 5.92 22.65 -6.06
C SER A 25 6.80 21.41 -5.93
N ALA A 26 6.82 20.82 -4.74
CA ALA A 26 7.61 19.63 -4.46
C ALA A 26 6.99 18.48 -5.27
N GLN A 27 7.43 18.36 -6.52
CA GLN A 27 7.08 17.25 -7.39
C GLN A 27 7.51 15.96 -6.70
N ALA A 28 6.59 15.00 -6.53
CA ALA A 28 6.85 13.68 -6.00
C ALA A 28 7.94 13.00 -6.84
N GLY A 29 9.20 13.09 -6.40
CA GLY A 29 10.36 12.58 -7.15
C GLY A 29 10.50 11.07 -7.14
N ASN A 30 9.77 10.38 -6.26
CA ASN A 30 9.94 8.95 -5.98
C ASN A 30 8.87 8.07 -6.63
N PHE A 31 7.82 8.65 -7.21
CA PHE A 31 6.71 7.90 -7.80
C PHE A 31 6.27 8.49 -9.14
N THR A 32 5.87 7.61 -10.05
CA THR A 32 5.05 7.96 -11.22
C THR A 32 3.61 7.53 -10.96
N PHE A 33 2.65 8.13 -11.67
CA PHE A 33 1.23 7.86 -11.44
C PHE A 33 0.56 7.29 -12.68
N THR A 34 -0.19 6.21 -12.48
CA THR A 34 -0.96 5.51 -13.50
C THR A 34 -2.45 5.64 -13.19
N LYS A 35 -3.25 6.08 -14.17
CA LYS A 35 -4.72 6.04 -14.08
C LYS A 35 -5.20 4.59 -14.13
N ILE A 36 -6.01 4.17 -13.17
CA ILE A 36 -6.69 2.86 -13.19
C ILE A 36 -8.10 3.01 -13.75
N ALA A 37 -8.87 3.94 -13.20
CA ALA A 37 -10.23 4.29 -13.63
C ALA A 37 -10.62 5.66 -13.04
N ASP A 38 -11.40 6.46 -13.75
CA ASP A 38 -11.84 7.77 -13.23
C ASP A 38 -13.23 8.20 -13.74
N SER A 39 -13.62 9.39 -13.32
CA SER A 39 -14.92 10.00 -13.60
C SER A 39 -15.16 10.38 -15.07
N ARG A 40 -14.15 10.23 -15.93
CA ARG A 40 -14.28 10.41 -17.38
C ARG A 40 -14.78 9.12 -18.05
N ASP A 41 -14.45 7.96 -17.47
CA ASP A 41 -14.87 6.65 -17.98
C ASP A 41 -16.13 6.13 -17.26
N PHE A 42 -16.30 6.50 -15.99
CA PHE A 42 -17.39 6.06 -15.12
C PHE A 42 -18.02 7.25 -14.39
N ARG A 43 -19.27 7.15 -13.94
CA ARG A 43 -19.86 8.23 -13.13
C ARG A 43 -19.35 8.21 -11.69
N TYR A 44 -19.14 7.01 -11.16
CA TYR A 44 -18.62 6.78 -9.81
C TYR A 44 -17.55 5.70 -9.88
N VAL A 45 -16.46 5.88 -9.14
CA VAL A 45 -15.36 4.92 -8.99
C VAL A 45 -14.95 4.89 -7.52
N GLY A 46 -14.70 3.70 -6.98
CA GLY A 46 -14.20 3.52 -5.61
C GLY A 46 -13.55 2.16 -5.41
N GLY A 47 -12.84 1.97 -4.29
CA GLY A 47 -12.01 0.79 -4.05
C GLY A 47 -10.53 1.09 -4.28
N GLY A 48 -9.75 0.07 -4.58
CA GLY A 48 -8.30 0.20 -4.76
C GLY A 48 -7.39 -0.86 -4.12
N PRO A 49 -7.83 -2.05 -3.66
CA PRO A 49 -6.86 -3.10 -3.33
C PRO A 49 -6.11 -3.54 -4.60
N ILE A 50 -4.85 -3.93 -4.43
CA ILE A 50 -3.91 -4.24 -5.51
C ILE A 50 -3.23 -5.57 -5.22
N ASN A 51 -3.00 -6.37 -6.25
CA ASN A 51 -2.20 -7.59 -6.12
C ASN A 51 -0.76 -7.39 -6.60
N ASP A 52 0.11 -8.39 -6.43
CA ASP A 52 1.54 -8.32 -6.77
C ASP A 52 1.83 -8.21 -8.27
N ASN A 53 0.83 -8.48 -9.12
CA ASN A 53 0.92 -8.24 -10.56
C ASN A 53 0.60 -6.78 -10.93
N GLY A 54 0.35 -5.91 -9.94
CA GLY A 54 -0.08 -4.52 -10.12
C GLY A 54 -1.55 -4.37 -10.49
N THR A 55 -2.33 -5.46 -10.49
CA THR A 55 -3.74 -5.39 -10.86
C THR A 55 -4.56 -4.83 -9.70
N VAL A 56 -5.29 -3.76 -9.97
CA VAL A 56 -6.14 -3.07 -8.99
C VAL A 56 -7.59 -3.49 -9.20
N ALA A 57 -8.27 -3.91 -8.13
CA ALA A 57 -9.72 -4.13 -8.15
C ALA A 57 -10.45 -2.86 -7.70
N PHE A 58 -11.55 -2.54 -8.36
CA PHE A 58 -12.35 -1.35 -8.05
C PHE A 58 -13.83 -1.57 -8.38
N ALA A 59 -14.68 -0.84 -7.66
CA ALA A 59 -16.08 -0.64 -7.95
C ALA A 59 -16.24 0.52 -8.92
N ALA A 60 -17.14 0.39 -9.89
CA ALA A 60 -17.54 1.54 -10.70
C ALA A 60 -19.01 1.45 -11.13
N GLY A 61 -19.62 2.60 -11.46
CA GLY A 61 -21.02 2.65 -11.89
C GLY A 61 -21.43 3.90 -12.65
N GLY A 62 -22.58 3.81 -13.31
CA GLY A 62 -23.27 4.87 -14.04
C GLY A 62 -23.23 4.76 -15.58
N ALA A 63 -24.42 4.69 -16.18
CA ALA A 63 -24.71 4.96 -17.60
C ALA A 63 -25.03 6.47 -17.76
N ASP A 64 -25.02 7.16 -18.91
CA ASP A 64 -25.19 6.85 -20.33
C ASP A 64 -24.63 7.99 -21.22
N ASP A 65 -23.61 7.71 -22.05
CA ASP A 65 -23.25 8.45 -23.30
C ASP A 65 -22.10 7.73 -24.05
N PHE A 66 -21.36 6.84 -23.37
CA PHE A 66 -20.26 6.03 -23.93
C PHE A 66 -20.59 4.54 -24.18
N GLY A 67 -21.83 4.11 -23.99
CA GLY A 67 -22.26 2.73 -24.26
C GLY A 67 -21.85 1.67 -23.24
N LEU A 68 -21.39 2.04 -22.03
CA LEU A 68 -21.13 1.11 -20.94
C LEU A 68 -22.38 0.94 -20.05
N SER A 69 -22.91 -0.28 -19.97
CA SER A 69 -24.15 -0.64 -19.25
C SER A 69 -23.92 -1.22 -17.85
N SER A 70 -22.68 -1.19 -17.35
CA SER A 70 -22.29 -2.00 -16.21
C SER A 70 -21.83 -1.16 -15.03
N THR A 71 -22.72 -1.01 -14.04
CA THR A 71 -22.28 -0.91 -12.65
C THR A 71 -21.72 -2.27 -12.24
N GLY A 72 -20.61 -2.31 -11.52
CA GLY A 72 -19.92 -3.56 -11.26
C GLY A 72 -18.64 -3.44 -10.44
N ILE A 73 -18.00 -4.60 -10.29
CA ILE A 73 -16.62 -4.72 -9.82
C ILE A 73 -15.75 -5.07 -11.03
N PHE A 74 -14.62 -4.39 -11.12
CA PHE A 74 -13.70 -4.47 -12.24
C PHE A 74 -12.26 -4.61 -11.76
N THR A 75 -11.38 -5.01 -12.67
CA THR A 75 -9.93 -4.99 -12.47
C THR A 75 -9.24 -4.28 -13.62
N SER A 76 -8.12 -3.61 -13.34
CA SER A 76 -7.24 -3.01 -14.34
C SER A 76 -5.81 -2.88 -13.81
N ASN A 77 -4.84 -2.91 -14.73
CA ASN A 77 -3.42 -2.65 -14.47
C ASN A 77 -2.97 -1.32 -15.14
N GLY A 78 -3.91 -0.37 -15.31
CA GLY A 78 -3.69 0.89 -16.03
C GLY A 78 -3.99 0.85 -17.53
N GLY A 79 -4.60 -0.24 -18.01
CA GLY A 79 -4.97 -0.46 -19.40
C GLY A 79 -6.45 -0.80 -19.53
N ALA A 80 -6.75 -1.82 -20.35
CA ALA A 80 -8.12 -2.30 -20.53
C ALA A 80 -8.74 -2.77 -19.20
N VAL A 81 -9.99 -2.37 -18.98
CA VAL A 81 -10.77 -2.76 -17.80
C VAL A 81 -11.40 -4.14 -18.03
N THR A 82 -11.28 -5.03 -17.05
CA THR A 82 -11.89 -6.36 -17.06
C THR A 82 -13.04 -6.41 -16.06
N THR A 83 -14.21 -6.87 -16.50
CA THR A 83 -15.37 -7.05 -15.62
C THR A 83 -15.19 -8.29 -14.75
N VAL A 84 -15.38 -8.13 -13.43
CA VAL A 84 -15.41 -9.24 -12.48
C VAL A 84 -16.85 -9.59 -12.11
N VAL A 85 -17.66 -8.60 -11.73
CA VAL A 85 -19.08 -8.79 -11.39
C VAL A 85 -19.91 -7.66 -11.99
N ASN A 86 -21.05 -8.00 -12.59
CA ASN A 86 -22.03 -7.02 -13.07
C ASN A 86 -23.21 -6.93 -12.08
N PHE A 87 -23.58 -5.70 -11.73
CA PHE A 87 -24.56 -5.40 -10.67
C PHE A 87 -26.01 -5.57 -11.11
N ASN A 88 -26.25 -5.68 -12.42
CA ASN A 88 -27.54 -6.12 -12.97
C ASN A 88 -27.94 -7.54 -12.51
N LEU A 89 -27.05 -8.25 -11.81
CA LEU A 89 -27.31 -9.54 -11.18
C LEU A 89 -27.88 -9.43 -9.75
N GLY A 90 -28.06 -8.24 -9.17
CA GLY A 90 -28.64 -8.05 -7.83
C GLY A 90 -27.64 -7.64 -6.73
N TYR A 91 -26.43 -7.23 -7.11
CA TYR A 91 -25.44 -6.61 -6.23
C TYR A 91 -25.56 -5.09 -6.37
N ASN A 92 -25.82 -4.33 -5.30
CA ASN A 92 -26.15 -2.90 -5.45
C ASN A 92 -25.31 -1.97 -4.56
N THR A 93 -24.59 -2.51 -3.58
CA THR A 93 -23.71 -1.74 -2.69
C THR A 93 -22.49 -2.58 -2.35
N ILE A 94 -21.30 -1.97 -2.36
CA ILE A 94 -20.05 -2.66 -2.01
C ILE A 94 -19.49 -2.06 -0.73
N ASN A 95 -19.28 -2.91 0.27
CA ASN A 95 -18.59 -2.55 1.51
C ASN A 95 -17.28 -3.35 1.63
N GLY A 96 -16.27 -2.93 0.88
CA GLY A 96 -14.96 -3.60 0.89
C GLY A 96 -14.76 -4.56 -0.28
N ILE A 97 -13.53 -4.58 -0.75
CA ILE A 97 -13.03 -5.38 -1.86
C ILE A 97 -11.64 -5.86 -1.44
N ALA A 98 -11.30 -7.10 -1.76
CA ALA A 98 -9.94 -7.63 -1.68
C ALA A 98 -9.62 -8.38 -2.98
N ILE A 99 -8.35 -8.44 -3.39
CA ILE A 99 -7.91 -9.14 -4.60
C ILE A 99 -6.69 -9.98 -4.26
N ASN A 100 -6.65 -11.22 -4.76
CA ASN A 100 -5.46 -12.07 -4.62
C ASN A 100 -4.60 -12.07 -5.90
N ASN A 101 -3.44 -12.71 -5.85
CA ASN A 101 -2.49 -12.75 -6.96
C ASN A 101 -2.96 -13.54 -8.18
N SER A 102 -4.00 -14.38 -8.03
CA SER A 102 -4.68 -15.02 -9.17
C SER A 102 -5.64 -14.09 -9.93
N GLY A 103 -5.89 -12.88 -9.39
CA GLY A 103 -6.88 -11.93 -9.92
C GLY A 103 -8.32 -12.25 -9.50
N THR A 104 -8.51 -13.17 -8.55
CA THR A 104 -9.82 -13.42 -7.94
C THR A 104 -10.10 -12.31 -6.93
N VAL A 105 -11.34 -11.80 -6.95
CA VAL A 105 -11.76 -10.68 -6.10
C VAL A 105 -12.78 -11.17 -5.09
N ALA A 106 -12.53 -10.88 -3.81
CA ALA A 106 -13.51 -10.99 -2.74
C ALA A 106 -14.26 -9.66 -2.56
N PHE A 107 -15.55 -9.73 -2.27
CA PHE A 107 -16.37 -8.54 -2.06
C PHE A 107 -17.57 -8.82 -1.16
N ALA A 108 -18.02 -7.77 -0.48
CA ALA A 108 -19.21 -7.78 0.35
C ALA A 108 -20.35 -7.03 -0.35
N ASN A 109 -21.57 -7.59 -0.28
CA ASN A 109 -22.77 -6.92 -0.78
C ASN A 109 -23.83 -6.84 0.31
N ASN A 110 -24.36 -5.64 0.56
CA ASN A 110 -25.23 -5.36 1.70
C ASN A 110 -26.71 -5.26 1.33
N THR A 111 -27.05 -5.59 0.08
CA THR A 111 -28.41 -5.44 -0.42
C THR A 111 -29.00 -6.78 -0.82
N LEU A 112 -30.24 -7.01 -0.39
CA LEU A 112 -31.07 -8.12 -0.82
C LEU A 112 -31.32 -8.06 -2.34
N PRO A 113 -31.47 -9.22 -3.02
CA PRO A 113 -31.53 -10.57 -2.46
C PRO A 113 -30.17 -11.24 -2.23
N GLN A 114 -29.05 -10.61 -2.60
CA GLN A 114 -27.71 -11.22 -2.59
C GLN A 114 -26.84 -10.67 -1.46
N GLU A 115 -27.41 -10.49 -0.27
CA GLU A 115 -26.63 -10.04 0.88
C GLU A 115 -25.65 -11.13 1.33
N GLY A 116 -24.38 -10.75 1.54
CA GLY A 116 -23.35 -11.68 2.00
C GLY A 116 -21.94 -11.35 1.52
N LEU A 117 -21.05 -12.34 1.65
CA LEU A 117 -19.65 -12.30 1.24
C LEU A 117 -19.42 -13.25 0.07
N PHE A 118 -18.71 -12.77 -0.94
CA PHE A 118 -18.56 -13.46 -2.22
C PHE A 118 -17.11 -13.42 -2.70
N ILE A 119 -16.76 -14.39 -3.55
CA ILE A 119 -15.53 -14.38 -4.34
C ILE A 119 -15.86 -14.59 -5.82
N SER A 120 -15.13 -13.93 -6.70
CA SER A 120 -15.34 -14.06 -8.14
C SER A 120 -14.04 -13.91 -8.94
N ASN A 121 -13.95 -14.72 -10.00
CA ASN A 121 -12.85 -14.71 -10.99
C ASN A 121 -13.30 -14.10 -12.34
N GLY A 122 -14.42 -13.38 -12.37
CA GLY A 122 -15.00 -12.82 -13.59
C GLY A 122 -15.84 -13.80 -14.43
N LYS A 123 -15.81 -15.10 -14.12
CA LYS A 123 -16.62 -16.13 -14.80
C LYS A 123 -17.75 -16.66 -13.94
N SER A 124 -17.47 -16.83 -12.65
CA SER A 124 -18.43 -17.33 -11.66
C SER A 124 -18.34 -16.50 -10.38
N VAL A 125 -19.47 -16.40 -9.67
CA VAL A 125 -19.53 -15.86 -8.32
C VAL A 125 -19.83 -16.99 -7.35
N THR A 126 -18.97 -17.17 -6.36
CA THR A 126 -19.13 -18.14 -5.27
C THR A 126 -19.56 -17.39 -4.02
N THR A 127 -20.64 -17.85 -3.39
CA THR A 127 -21.05 -17.36 -2.05
C THR A 127 -20.12 -17.98 -1.01
N VAL A 128 -19.46 -17.16 -0.20
CA VAL A 128 -18.64 -17.61 0.93
C VAL A 128 -19.46 -17.67 2.21
N ALA A 129 -20.25 -16.63 2.48
CA ALA A 129 -21.09 -16.55 3.67
C ALA A 129 -22.32 -15.66 3.43
N ARG A 130 -23.37 -15.89 4.21
CA ARG A 130 -24.62 -15.13 4.21
C ARG A 130 -24.94 -14.63 5.62
N PRO A 131 -25.86 -13.64 5.77
CA PRO A 131 -26.33 -13.21 7.09
C PRO A 131 -26.83 -14.35 7.98
N SER A 132 -27.38 -15.42 7.39
CA SER A 132 -27.81 -16.64 8.12
C SER A 132 -26.67 -17.40 8.79
N ASP A 133 -25.42 -17.13 8.43
CA ASP A 133 -24.21 -17.69 9.05
C ASP A 133 -23.72 -16.84 10.23
N ASN A 134 -24.62 -16.02 10.82
CA ASN A 134 -24.35 -15.11 11.94
C ASN A 134 -23.26 -14.07 11.66
N LEU A 135 -23.19 -13.55 10.44
CA LEU A 135 -22.27 -12.45 10.10
C LEU A 135 -22.45 -11.27 11.05
N PHE A 136 -21.35 -10.78 11.62
CA PHE A 136 -21.37 -9.58 12.47
C PHE A 136 -21.65 -8.33 11.63
N THR A 137 -20.98 -8.23 10.49
CA THR A 137 -21.16 -7.18 9.51
C THR A 137 -20.85 -7.72 8.12
N VAL A 138 -21.36 -7.03 7.10
CA VAL A 138 -21.06 -7.31 5.70
C VAL A 138 -20.07 -6.23 5.25
N ASN A 139 -18.80 -6.43 5.63
CA ASN A 139 -17.68 -5.55 5.33
C ASN A 139 -16.39 -6.37 5.20
N LEU A 140 -15.42 -5.91 4.40
CA LEU A 140 -14.12 -6.57 4.22
C LEU A 140 -12.95 -5.59 4.32
N SER A 141 -11.87 -6.03 4.97
CA SER A 141 -10.55 -5.40 4.84
C SER A 141 -9.96 -5.68 3.44
N SER A 142 -9.05 -4.81 2.97
CA SER A 142 -8.33 -5.00 1.70
C SER A 142 -7.46 -6.25 1.71
N ASN A 143 -6.98 -6.67 2.88
CA ASN A 143 -6.16 -7.87 3.09
C ASN A 143 -6.92 -9.01 3.80
N ALA A 144 -8.23 -9.11 3.56
CA ALA A 144 -9.07 -10.18 4.10
C ALA A 144 -9.03 -11.47 3.27
N PHE A 145 -8.30 -11.51 2.15
CA PHE A 145 -8.38 -12.59 1.16
C PHE A 145 -7.00 -12.98 0.66
N ASN A 146 -6.61 -14.25 0.86
CA ASN A 146 -5.28 -14.73 0.50
C ASN A 146 -5.20 -15.42 -0.87
N ASP A 147 -3.99 -15.75 -1.30
CA ASP A 147 -3.69 -16.39 -2.58
C ASP A 147 -4.22 -17.81 -2.72
N SER A 148 -4.53 -18.48 -1.61
CA SER A 148 -5.19 -19.79 -1.61
C SER A 148 -6.71 -19.69 -1.84
N GLY A 149 -7.26 -18.47 -1.94
CA GLY A 149 -8.69 -18.24 -2.08
C GLY A 149 -9.46 -18.37 -0.77
N THR A 150 -8.81 -18.17 0.36
CA THR A 150 -9.42 -18.17 1.69
C THR A 150 -9.77 -16.74 2.10
N LEU A 151 -11.04 -16.50 2.39
CA LEU A 151 -11.55 -15.24 2.94
C LEU A 151 -11.67 -15.35 4.46
N VAL A 152 -11.16 -14.36 5.19
CA VAL A 152 -11.35 -14.22 6.64
C VAL A 152 -12.38 -13.13 6.94
N PHE A 153 -13.24 -13.37 7.93
CA PHE A 153 -14.30 -12.44 8.33
C PHE A 153 -14.83 -12.76 9.74
N ARG A 154 -15.74 -11.92 10.25
CA ARG A 154 -16.30 -12.05 11.60
C ARG A 154 -17.75 -12.53 11.59
N THR A 155 -18.05 -13.42 12.53
CA THR A 155 -19.40 -13.62 13.06
C THR A 155 -19.56 -12.84 14.36
N PHE A 156 -20.76 -12.83 14.94
CA PHE A 156 -21.03 -12.17 16.23
C PHE A 156 -20.08 -12.58 17.36
N ASP A 157 -19.60 -13.82 17.34
CA ASP A 157 -18.90 -14.47 18.44
C ASP A 157 -17.59 -15.16 18.03
N ALA A 158 -17.20 -15.08 16.75
CA ALA A 158 -16.02 -15.74 16.23
C ALA A 158 -15.37 -15.01 15.04
N ILE A 159 -14.09 -15.32 14.83
CA ILE A 159 -13.40 -15.09 13.57
C ILE A 159 -13.39 -16.41 12.81
N VAL A 160 -13.78 -16.35 11.54
CA VAL A 160 -13.97 -17.52 10.69
C VAL A 160 -13.29 -17.32 9.35
N THR A 161 -13.00 -18.44 8.70
CA THR A 161 -12.53 -18.46 7.31
C THR A 161 -13.48 -19.27 6.43
N GLY A 162 -13.53 -18.93 5.14
CA GLY A 162 -14.32 -19.66 4.16
C GLY A 162 -13.83 -19.44 2.72
N ASN A 163 -14.20 -20.36 1.84
CA ASN A 163 -13.88 -20.33 0.42
C ASN A 163 -15.05 -20.84 -0.46
N GLY A 164 -16.27 -20.82 0.08
CA GLY A 164 -17.49 -21.37 -0.55
C GLY A 164 -17.85 -22.80 -0.12
N GLY A 165 -17.02 -23.44 0.69
CA GLY A 165 -17.35 -24.66 1.43
C GLY A 165 -17.84 -24.38 2.87
N PRO A 166 -17.80 -25.40 3.75
CA PRO A 166 -18.06 -25.21 5.19
C PRO A 166 -17.12 -24.16 5.80
N LEU A 167 -17.65 -23.31 6.66
CA LEU A 167 -16.86 -22.33 7.39
C LEU A 167 -15.96 -23.01 8.44
N LYS A 168 -14.77 -22.44 8.65
CA LYS A 168 -13.81 -22.89 9.67
C LYS A 168 -13.64 -21.79 10.72
N THR A 169 -13.99 -22.10 11.96
CA THR A 169 -13.68 -21.24 13.11
C THR A 169 -12.18 -21.18 13.33
N ILE A 170 -11.64 -19.97 13.45
CA ILE A 170 -10.24 -19.69 13.76
C ILE A 170 -10.09 -19.42 15.26
N VAL A 171 -10.98 -18.60 15.81
CA VAL A 171 -11.04 -18.27 17.24
C VAL A 171 -12.46 -17.80 17.57
N ASP A 172 -12.91 -18.02 18.81
CA ASP A 172 -14.23 -17.62 19.29
C ASP A 172 -14.20 -17.08 20.73
N THR A 173 -15.35 -16.59 21.19
CA THR A 173 -15.55 -16.02 22.53
C THR A 173 -15.80 -17.06 23.64
N SER A 174 -15.76 -18.37 23.33
CA SER A 174 -15.85 -19.41 24.35
C SER A 174 -14.56 -19.48 25.20
N GLY A 175 -13.43 -19.13 24.57
CA GLY A 175 -12.10 -19.06 25.19
C GLY A 175 -11.83 -17.76 25.97
N PRO A 176 -10.60 -17.21 25.94
CA PRO A 176 -10.23 -16.03 26.72
C PRO A 176 -10.78 -14.71 26.14
N PHE A 177 -11.24 -14.71 24.89
CA PHE A 177 -11.70 -13.52 24.19
C PHE A 177 -13.12 -13.14 24.59
N GLN A 178 -13.36 -11.85 24.79
CA GLN A 178 -14.66 -11.26 25.14
C GLN A 178 -15.40 -10.77 23.90
N PHE A 179 -14.72 -10.08 22.97
CA PHE A 179 -15.24 -9.68 21.66
C PHE A 179 -14.10 -9.28 20.70
N PHE A 180 -14.42 -9.14 19.40
CA PHE A 180 -13.51 -8.74 18.33
C PHE A 180 -13.97 -7.41 17.71
N SER A 181 -13.17 -6.33 17.77
CA SER A 181 -13.68 -4.97 17.42
C SER A 181 -13.52 -4.59 15.93
N GLN A 182 -12.57 -5.17 15.20
CA GLN A 182 -12.21 -4.81 13.82
C GLN A 182 -12.15 -6.01 12.85
N GLU A 183 -12.23 -5.75 11.54
CA GLU A 183 -12.15 -6.82 10.54
C GLU A 183 -10.78 -7.50 10.57
N PRO A 184 -10.72 -8.84 10.62
CA PRO A 184 -9.48 -9.59 10.58
C PRO A 184 -8.83 -9.51 9.20
N VAL A 185 -7.52 -9.75 9.17
CA VAL A 185 -6.72 -9.88 7.95
C VAL A 185 -6.02 -11.24 7.95
N ILE A 186 -5.60 -11.71 6.77
CA ILE A 186 -5.01 -13.03 6.59
C ILE A 186 -3.85 -12.97 5.61
N ASN A 187 -2.74 -13.65 5.92
CA ASN A 187 -1.63 -13.82 4.98
C ASN A 187 -1.73 -15.13 4.18
N ASP A 188 -0.81 -15.34 3.24
CA ASP A 188 -0.81 -16.51 2.35
C ASP A 188 -0.45 -17.82 3.05
N ALA A 189 0.15 -17.73 4.24
CA ALA A 189 0.39 -18.87 5.13
C ALA A 189 -0.85 -19.23 5.99
N ASN A 190 -2.00 -18.58 5.77
CA ASN A 190 -3.23 -18.69 6.58
C ASN A 190 -3.05 -18.29 8.05
N VAL A 191 -2.12 -17.38 8.33
CA VAL A 191 -2.02 -16.70 9.63
C VAL A 191 -3.01 -15.56 9.63
N VAL A 192 -3.90 -15.55 10.64
CA VAL A 192 -4.95 -14.54 10.77
C VAL A 192 -4.55 -13.56 11.87
N ALA A 193 -4.45 -12.28 11.55
CA ALA A 193 -4.30 -11.21 12.54
C ALA A 193 -5.64 -10.59 12.88
N PHE A 194 -5.85 -10.27 14.16
CA PHE A 194 -7.09 -9.70 14.65
C PHE A 194 -6.89 -8.91 15.94
N GLU A 195 -7.75 -7.90 16.15
CA GLU A 195 -7.85 -7.18 17.41
C GLU A 195 -8.94 -7.81 18.29
N ALA A 196 -8.70 -7.87 19.59
CA ALA A 196 -9.68 -8.36 20.55
C ALA A 196 -9.53 -7.74 21.94
N GLU A 197 -10.66 -7.69 22.66
CA GLU A 197 -10.69 -7.55 24.11
C GLU A 197 -10.79 -8.94 24.75
N LEU A 198 -10.00 -9.16 25.80
CA LEU A 198 -10.00 -10.37 26.61
C LEU A 198 -10.95 -10.22 27.80
N LYS A 199 -11.41 -11.36 28.34
CA LYS A 199 -12.29 -11.42 29.52
C LYS A 199 -11.66 -10.85 30.80
N ASP A 200 -10.35 -10.67 30.82
CA ASP A 200 -9.61 -10.02 31.92
C ASP A 200 -9.48 -8.49 31.73
N GLY A 201 -10.07 -7.93 30.67
CA GLY A 201 -10.07 -6.50 30.35
C GLY A 201 -8.86 -6.03 29.54
N ARG A 202 -7.91 -6.92 29.21
CA ARG A 202 -6.81 -6.56 28.30
C ARG A 202 -7.33 -6.40 26.88
N GLN A 203 -6.70 -5.51 26.13
CA GLN A 203 -6.95 -5.29 24.71
C GLN A 203 -5.64 -5.44 23.96
N GLY A 204 -5.69 -5.95 22.73
CA GLY A 204 -4.47 -6.20 21.96
C GLY A 204 -4.72 -6.66 20.53
N VAL A 205 -3.61 -6.79 19.81
CA VAL A 205 -3.57 -7.42 18.47
C VAL A 205 -2.92 -8.80 18.62
N PHE A 206 -3.55 -9.79 18.02
CA PHE A 206 -3.18 -11.19 18.12
C PHE A 206 -3.06 -11.80 16.72
N THR A 207 -2.27 -12.86 16.61
CA THR A 207 -2.30 -13.75 15.44
C THR A 207 -2.76 -15.15 15.83
N SER A 208 -3.43 -15.84 14.91
CA SER A 208 -3.76 -17.25 15.00
C SER A 208 -3.12 -18.02 13.86
N LYS A 209 -2.31 -19.03 14.21
CA LYS A 209 -1.68 -19.97 13.28
C LYS A 209 -1.92 -21.39 13.75
N ASP A 210 -2.64 -22.17 12.95
CA ASP A 210 -2.98 -23.57 13.26
C ASP A 210 -3.60 -23.77 14.66
N GLY A 211 -4.41 -22.80 15.11
CA GLY A 211 -5.07 -22.80 16.42
C GLY A 211 -4.21 -22.32 17.59
N SER A 212 -2.93 -22.03 17.36
CA SER A 212 -2.06 -21.37 18.33
C SER A 212 -2.25 -19.85 18.24
N ILE A 213 -2.45 -19.22 19.40
CA ILE A 213 -2.60 -17.76 19.52
C ILE A 213 -1.27 -17.16 19.97
N THR A 214 -0.80 -16.15 19.26
CA THR A 214 0.33 -15.31 19.64
C THR A 214 -0.17 -13.90 19.92
N THR A 215 0.24 -13.32 21.06
CA THR A 215 0.04 -11.90 21.32
C THR A 215 1.11 -11.11 20.57
N ILE A 216 0.71 -10.25 19.63
CA ILE A 216 1.63 -9.32 18.98
C ILE A 216 1.90 -8.13 19.91
N VAL A 217 0.83 -7.57 20.47
CA VAL A 217 0.88 -6.44 21.38
C VAL A 217 -0.36 -6.43 22.27
N ASP A 218 -0.23 -5.95 23.50
CA ASP A 218 -1.35 -5.66 24.39
C ASP A 218 -1.09 -4.40 25.23
N ASN A 219 -2.10 -3.98 26.00
CA ASN A 219 -2.05 -2.80 26.87
C ASN A 219 -1.43 -3.07 28.26
N THR A 220 -0.53 -4.05 28.39
CA THR A 220 0.15 -4.35 29.67
C THR A 220 1.52 -3.70 29.83
N SER A 221 2.00 -3.00 28.80
CA SER A 221 3.35 -2.43 28.74
C SER A 221 3.32 -0.97 28.27
N PHE A 222 4.05 -0.64 27.21
CA PHE A 222 4.24 0.72 26.69
C PHE A 222 2.98 1.37 26.10
N PHE A 223 1.97 0.56 25.80
CA PHE A 223 0.73 0.98 25.14
C PHE A 223 -0.40 1.09 26.16
N SER A 224 -1.15 2.19 26.08
CA SER A 224 -2.35 2.41 26.90
C SER A 224 -3.61 1.79 26.26
N GLY A 225 -3.51 1.30 25.03
CA GLY A 225 -4.61 0.70 24.26
C GLY A 225 -4.77 1.38 22.90
N GLY A 226 -6.02 1.52 22.44
CA GLY A 226 -6.31 2.19 21.16
C GLY A 226 -5.81 1.43 19.94
N PHE A 227 -5.69 0.10 20.06
CA PHE A 227 -5.25 -0.76 18.97
C PHE A 227 -6.23 -0.70 17.80
N ALA A 228 -5.77 -0.18 16.67
CA ALA A 228 -6.59 -0.02 15.48
C ALA A 228 -5.78 -0.05 14.20
N GLU A 229 -6.47 -0.20 13.06
CA GLU A 229 -5.90 -0.15 11.72
C GLU A 229 -4.69 -1.09 11.62
N PHE A 230 -4.92 -2.39 11.52
CA PHE A 230 -3.85 -3.39 11.43
C PHE A 230 -3.84 -4.12 10.10
N ASP A 231 -2.67 -4.61 9.74
CA ASP A 231 -2.44 -5.42 8.55
C ASP A 231 -1.29 -6.42 8.80
N ILE A 232 -1.17 -7.48 7.99
CA ILE A 232 -0.16 -8.55 8.17
C ILE A 232 0.51 -8.90 6.84
N ASN A 233 1.81 -9.17 6.88
CA ASN A 233 2.55 -9.71 5.73
C ASN A 233 2.84 -11.22 5.84
N ASN A 234 3.42 -11.80 4.78
CA ASN A 234 3.77 -13.22 4.73
C ASN A 234 4.96 -13.61 5.63
N SER A 235 5.67 -12.62 6.18
CA SER A 235 6.68 -12.84 7.23
C SER A 235 6.09 -12.79 8.65
N GLU A 236 4.76 -12.78 8.77
CA GLU A 236 4.01 -12.71 10.05
C GLU A 236 4.26 -11.43 10.85
N THR A 237 4.81 -10.40 10.20
CA THR A 237 4.92 -9.06 10.78
C THR A 237 3.58 -8.36 10.64
N VAL A 238 3.09 -7.85 11.77
CA VAL A 238 1.82 -7.12 11.85
C VAL A 238 2.11 -5.64 12.02
N ILE A 239 1.57 -4.82 11.13
CA ILE A 239 1.51 -3.37 11.34
C ILE A 239 0.23 -3.04 12.11
N PHE A 240 0.29 -2.09 13.03
CA PHE A 240 -0.86 -1.63 13.81
C PHE A 240 -0.66 -0.19 14.29
N SER A 241 -1.75 0.52 14.54
CA SER A 241 -1.72 1.77 15.31
C SER A 241 -2.10 1.54 16.77
N ALA A 242 -1.51 2.33 17.67
CA ALA A 242 -1.78 2.26 19.10
C ALA A 242 -1.57 3.61 19.79
N SER A 243 -2.22 3.78 20.95
CA SER A 243 -1.98 4.89 21.87
C SER A 243 -0.86 4.54 22.85
N LEU A 244 0.00 5.52 23.09
CA LEU A 244 1.11 5.44 24.04
C LEU A 244 0.68 5.94 25.42
N GLU A 245 1.39 5.51 26.46
CA GLU A 245 1.18 5.97 27.85
C GLU A 245 1.42 7.49 28.03
N ASN A 246 2.22 8.10 27.16
CA ASN A 246 2.45 9.56 27.16
C ASN A 246 1.33 10.37 26.47
N GLY A 247 0.30 9.70 25.95
CA GLY A 247 -0.83 10.32 25.25
C GLY A 247 -0.61 10.54 23.74
N GLU A 248 0.55 10.18 23.20
CA GLU A 248 0.80 10.19 21.75
C GLU A 248 0.17 8.96 21.06
N GLN A 249 0.09 9.01 19.73
CA GLN A 249 -0.31 7.87 18.89
C GLN A 249 0.86 7.52 17.97
N GLY A 250 1.01 6.24 17.65
CA GLY A 250 1.96 5.82 16.63
C GLY A 250 1.45 4.68 15.77
N ILE A 251 2.22 4.43 14.71
CA ILE A 251 2.17 3.22 13.89
C ILE A 251 3.40 2.39 14.24
N PHE A 252 3.18 1.11 14.43
CA PHE A 252 4.21 0.16 14.84
C PHE A 252 4.12 -1.10 13.97
N THR A 253 5.24 -1.79 13.84
CA THR A 253 5.30 -3.17 13.35
C THR A 253 5.72 -4.08 14.48
N GLY A 254 5.22 -5.31 14.49
CA GLY A 254 5.60 -6.30 15.48
C GLY A 254 5.35 -7.75 15.06
N ASP A 255 6.11 -8.65 15.66
CA ASP A 255 6.06 -10.11 15.45
C ASP A 255 5.71 -10.88 16.74
N GLY A 256 5.40 -10.17 17.84
CA GLY A 256 5.16 -10.72 19.17
C GLY A 256 6.41 -10.84 20.05
N GLU A 257 7.61 -10.61 19.50
CA GLU A 257 8.85 -10.54 20.26
C GLU A 257 9.44 -9.12 20.23
N THR A 258 9.38 -8.48 19.06
CA THR A 258 9.93 -7.16 18.80
C THR A 258 8.84 -6.22 18.32
N ILE A 259 8.94 -4.97 18.74
CA ILE A 259 8.10 -3.86 18.27
C ILE A 259 9.02 -2.78 17.71
N THR A 260 8.73 -2.31 16.50
CA THR A 260 9.45 -1.21 15.84
C THR A 260 8.49 -0.08 15.52
N THR A 261 8.84 1.14 15.91
CA THR A 261 8.09 2.35 15.54
C THR A 261 8.31 2.66 14.06
N VAL A 262 7.21 2.85 13.32
CA VAL A 262 7.21 3.33 11.94
C VAL A 262 7.13 4.85 11.90
N ALA A 263 6.16 5.41 12.60
CA ALA A 263 5.92 6.85 12.72
C ALA A 263 5.09 7.12 13.99
N ASP A 264 5.22 8.31 14.56
CA ASP A 264 4.42 8.74 15.70
C ASP A 264 4.00 10.21 15.59
N THR A 265 3.11 10.64 16.49
CA THR A 265 2.61 12.01 16.52
C THR A 265 3.49 12.97 17.33
N SER A 266 4.70 12.57 17.72
CA SER A 266 5.66 13.49 18.39
C SER A 266 6.21 14.54 17.43
N GLY A 267 6.25 14.21 16.13
CA GLY A 267 6.70 15.07 15.04
C GLY A 267 5.58 15.87 14.37
N LEU A 268 5.63 15.96 13.04
CA LEU A 268 4.72 16.75 12.21
C LEU A 268 3.35 16.11 12.01
N PHE A 269 3.25 14.80 12.21
CA PHE A 269 1.96 14.10 12.13
C PHE A 269 1.08 14.42 13.34
N SER A 270 -0.22 14.52 13.09
CA SER A 270 -1.27 14.65 14.10
C SER A 270 -2.11 13.39 14.23
N ARG A 271 -2.22 12.59 13.16
CA ARG A 271 -3.01 11.35 13.12
C ARG A 271 -2.62 10.43 11.97
N PHE A 272 -2.97 9.15 12.11
CA PHE A 272 -2.73 8.09 11.13
C PHE A 272 -3.99 7.28 10.85
N PHE A 273 -4.13 6.77 9.61
CA PHE A 273 -5.26 5.92 9.20
C PHE A 273 -4.87 4.95 8.08
N ARG A 274 -5.62 3.83 7.96
CA ARG A 274 -5.53 2.85 6.86
C ARG A 274 -4.11 2.42 6.58
N LEU A 275 -3.58 1.59 7.46
CA LEU A 275 -2.22 1.08 7.36
C LEU A 275 -2.20 -0.11 6.40
N ALA A 276 -1.08 -0.28 5.70
CA ALA A 276 -0.78 -1.51 4.98
C ALA A 276 0.70 -1.85 5.12
N ILE A 277 1.01 -3.14 5.04
CA ILE A 277 2.38 -3.66 5.04
C ILE A 277 2.52 -4.69 3.93
N ASN A 278 3.66 -4.72 3.23
CA ASN A 278 3.98 -5.77 2.26
C ASN A 278 5.06 -6.73 2.78
N ASP A 279 5.39 -7.75 1.99
CA ASP A 279 6.34 -8.80 2.36
C ASP A 279 7.80 -8.31 2.48
N ASN A 280 8.08 -7.12 1.95
CA ASN A 280 9.37 -6.43 2.10
C ASN A 280 9.41 -5.53 3.35
N ASN A 281 8.40 -5.61 4.23
CA ASN A 281 8.20 -4.71 5.38
C ASN A 281 8.10 -3.23 4.98
N GLN A 282 7.76 -2.93 3.73
CA GLN A 282 7.39 -1.57 3.33
C GLN A 282 5.98 -1.31 3.83
N VAL A 283 5.74 -0.06 4.23
CA VAL A 283 4.48 0.35 4.82
C VAL A 283 3.90 1.52 4.03
N ALA A 284 2.58 1.63 4.01
CA ALA A 284 1.87 2.78 3.49
C ALA A 284 0.72 3.15 4.40
N PHE A 285 0.47 4.45 4.58
CA PHE A 285 -0.60 4.93 5.43
C PHE A 285 -1.09 6.32 5.00
N ASN A 286 -2.33 6.65 5.36
CA ASN A 286 -2.80 8.03 5.32
C ASN A 286 -2.26 8.77 6.55
N GLY A 287 -1.64 9.92 6.34
CA GLY A 287 -1.19 10.81 7.41
C GLY A 287 -1.95 12.13 7.41
N GLN A 288 -2.32 12.60 8.60
CA GLN A 288 -2.74 13.98 8.81
C GLN A 288 -1.58 14.75 9.45
N LEU A 289 -1.29 15.94 8.94
CA LEU A 289 -0.24 16.83 9.42
C LEU A 289 -0.83 17.84 10.42
N ARG A 290 0.00 18.34 11.33
CA ARG A 290 -0.42 19.34 12.34
C ARG A 290 -0.77 20.69 11.72
N ASP A 291 -0.14 21.04 10.61
CA ASP A 291 -0.37 22.24 9.80
C ASP A 291 -1.03 21.91 8.44
N GLY A 292 -1.70 20.76 8.38
CA GLY A 292 -2.37 20.25 7.20
C GLY A 292 -3.64 21.02 6.80
N SER A 293 -4.25 20.58 5.70
CA SER A 293 -5.48 21.12 5.15
C SER A 293 -6.66 20.89 6.12
N GLU A 294 -7.52 21.90 6.25
CA GLU A 294 -8.75 21.76 7.03
C GLU A 294 -9.81 20.96 6.24
N ASN A 295 -10.61 20.15 6.94
CA ASN A 295 -11.74 19.38 6.41
C ASN A 295 -11.38 18.31 5.35
N VAL A 296 -10.14 17.81 5.34
CA VAL A 296 -9.74 16.65 4.54
C VAL A 296 -9.70 15.38 5.39
N PHE A 297 -9.84 14.21 4.74
CA PHE A 297 -9.67 12.93 5.43
C PHE A 297 -8.21 12.66 5.83
N ALA A 298 -7.28 13.07 4.98
CA ALA A 298 -5.84 12.98 5.18
C ALA A 298 -5.12 14.03 4.33
N ASP A 299 -3.93 14.43 4.75
CA ASP A 299 -3.10 15.39 4.00
C ASP A 299 -2.25 14.71 2.93
N GLY A 300 -1.95 13.43 3.12
CA GLY A 300 -1.13 12.66 2.20
C GLY A 300 -1.10 11.17 2.49
N ILE A 301 -0.51 10.47 1.54
CA ILE A 301 -0.12 9.07 1.66
C ILE A 301 1.40 9.04 1.87
N PHE A 302 1.83 8.33 2.90
CA PHE A 302 3.23 8.30 3.34
C PHE A 302 3.70 6.87 3.53
N THR A 303 5.02 6.70 3.53
CA THR A 303 5.71 5.40 3.67
C THR A 303 6.64 5.34 4.89
N GLY A 304 6.66 6.39 5.72
CA GLY A 304 7.58 6.51 6.86
C GLY A 304 7.37 7.78 7.68
N SER A 305 8.26 8.01 8.65
CA SER A 305 8.14 9.07 9.67
C SER A 305 8.44 10.49 9.18
N ASP A 306 9.14 10.67 8.06
CA ASP A 306 9.46 11.98 7.51
C ASP A 306 8.44 12.36 6.43
N PRO A 307 7.48 13.27 6.70
CA PRO A 307 6.45 13.63 5.73
C PRO A 307 6.97 14.40 4.51
N VAL A 308 8.25 14.78 4.46
CA VAL A 308 8.87 15.36 3.27
C VAL A 308 9.51 14.25 2.44
N ALA A 309 10.33 13.40 3.05
CA ALA A 309 11.07 12.35 2.34
C ALA A 309 10.19 11.15 1.98
N ASP A 310 9.25 10.79 2.85
CA ASP A 310 8.44 9.57 2.75
C ASP A 310 7.06 9.80 2.11
N LYS A 311 6.81 11.01 1.59
CA LYS A 311 5.56 11.37 0.92
C LYS A 311 5.46 10.67 -0.44
N VAL A 312 4.35 9.95 -0.64
CA VAL A 312 3.97 9.37 -1.93
C VAL A 312 3.23 10.43 -2.75
N ILE A 313 2.17 10.99 -2.18
CA ILE A 313 1.37 12.06 -2.76
C ILE A 313 0.56 12.76 -1.65
N GLY A 314 0.36 14.06 -1.77
CA GLY A 314 -0.42 14.88 -0.85
C GLY A 314 -1.37 15.85 -1.53
N ILE A 315 -2.23 16.50 -0.74
CA ILE A 315 -3.08 17.61 -1.20
C ILE A 315 -2.19 18.72 -1.77
N GLY A 316 -2.55 19.24 -2.94
CA GLY A 316 -1.78 20.26 -3.66
C GLY A 316 -0.67 19.72 -4.56
N ASP A 317 -0.33 18.42 -4.49
CA ASP A 317 0.62 17.80 -5.41
C ASP A 317 0.01 17.62 -6.80
N SER A 318 0.87 17.47 -7.82
CA SER A 318 0.39 17.21 -9.17
C SER A 318 0.05 15.75 -9.40
N LEU A 319 -1.13 15.49 -9.97
CA LEU A 319 -1.59 14.17 -10.39
C LEU A 319 -2.03 14.23 -11.86
N LEU A 320 -1.28 13.58 -12.75
CA LEU A 320 -1.55 13.53 -14.18
C LEU A 320 -1.76 14.91 -14.83
N GLY A 321 -0.98 15.90 -14.40
CA GLY A 321 -1.04 17.29 -14.86
C GLY A 321 -2.01 18.18 -14.07
N GLY A 322 -2.97 17.60 -13.33
CA GLY A 322 -3.83 18.35 -12.43
C GLY A 322 -3.26 18.53 -11.03
N THR A 323 -4.07 19.08 -10.11
CA THR A 323 -3.71 19.32 -8.70
C THR A 323 -4.64 18.54 -7.78
N VAL A 324 -4.09 17.72 -6.88
CA VAL A 324 -4.86 16.93 -5.92
C VAL A 324 -5.61 17.84 -4.94
N THR A 325 -6.92 17.64 -4.81
CA THR A 325 -7.78 18.36 -3.86
C THR A 325 -8.31 17.46 -2.74
N ASN A 326 -8.34 16.14 -2.97
CA ASN A 326 -8.67 15.15 -1.96
C ASN A 326 -8.01 13.82 -2.29
N LEU A 327 -7.72 13.01 -1.28
CA LEU A 327 -7.16 11.68 -1.48
C LEU A 327 -7.59 10.71 -0.37
N PHE A 328 -7.56 9.42 -0.70
CA PHE A 328 -7.88 8.37 0.24
C PHE A 328 -7.16 7.07 -0.12
N PHE A 329 -6.28 6.62 0.77
CA PHE A 329 -5.68 5.30 0.70
C PHE A 329 -6.51 4.27 1.48
N SER A 330 -6.72 3.08 0.91
CA SER A 330 -7.54 2.02 1.51
C SER A 330 -6.83 0.67 1.55
N GLY A 331 -5.53 0.68 1.87
CA GLY A 331 -4.74 -0.54 2.06
C GLY A 331 -4.25 -1.21 0.78
N GLY A 332 -4.22 -0.49 -0.35
CA GLY A 332 -3.71 -1.01 -1.62
C GLY A 332 -2.20 -0.89 -1.74
N LEU A 333 -1.42 -1.76 -1.11
CA LEU A 333 0.04 -1.85 -1.24
C LEU A 333 0.43 -3.26 -1.70
N ASN A 334 1.32 -3.40 -2.68
CA ASN A 334 1.83 -4.71 -3.12
C ASN A 334 3.34 -4.89 -2.89
N ASN A 335 3.85 -6.09 -3.18
CA ASN A 335 5.26 -6.44 -2.99
C ASN A 335 6.24 -5.73 -3.95
N SER A 336 5.76 -5.03 -4.97
CA SER A 336 6.58 -4.15 -5.82
C SER A 336 6.65 -2.71 -5.30
N GLY A 337 6.06 -2.42 -4.14
CA GLY A 337 5.97 -1.08 -3.57
C GLY A 337 4.96 -0.18 -4.29
N GLN A 338 4.12 -0.73 -5.18
CA GLN A 338 3.08 0.03 -5.84
C GLN A 338 1.94 0.30 -4.86
N ILE A 339 1.42 1.53 -4.89
CA ILE A 339 0.37 1.99 -3.99
C ILE A 339 -0.84 2.41 -4.80
N SER A 340 -1.97 1.75 -4.61
CA SER A 340 -3.25 2.10 -5.20
C SER A 340 -4.10 2.93 -4.24
N PHE A 341 -4.67 4.02 -4.74
CA PHE A 341 -5.39 5.01 -3.94
C PHE A 341 -6.50 5.69 -4.74
N TYR A 342 -7.50 6.19 -4.03
CA TYR A 342 -8.51 7.08 -4.58
C TYR A 342 -8.01 8.53 -4.50
N ALA A 343 -8.30 9.34 -5.52
CA ALA A 343 -8.06 10.77 -5.48
C ALA A 343 -9.15 11.58 -6.18
N GLU A 344 -9.29 12.81 -5.72
CA GLU A 344 -9.93 13.92 -6.41
C GLU A 344 -8.84 14.92 -6.81
N TYR A 345 -8.86 15.39 -8.05
CA TYR A 345 -7.94 16.41 -8.52
C TYR A 345 -8.62 17.37 -9.49
N LEU A 346 -8.14 18.61 -9.55
CA LEU A 346 -8.54 19.61 -10.55
C LEU A 346 -7.62 19.52 -11.76
N ASP A 347 -8.17 19.29 -12.95
CA ASP A 347 -7.41 19.34 -14.20
C ASP A 347 -7.06 20.79 -14.60
N ASP A 348 -6.25 20.97 -15.66
CA ASP A 348 -5.83 22.28 -16.17
C ASP A 348 -7.00 23.19 -16.61
N ALA A 349 -8.16 22.59 -16.91
CA ALA A 349 -9.37 23.31 -17.28
C ALA A 349 -10.25 23.67 -16.06
N GLY A 350 -9.86 23.25 -14.85
CA GLY A 350 -10.58 23.48 -13.61
C GLY A 350 -11.73 22.50 -13.36
N ASN A 351 -11.76 21.35 -14.05
CA ASN A 351 -12.74 20.30 -13.81
C ASN A 351 -12.28 19.38 -12.69
N THR A 352 -13.20 19.02 -11.79
CA THR A 352 -12.97 17.99 -10.78
C THR A 352 -13.02 16.60 -11.40
N ILE A 353 -11.91 15.88 -11.31
CA ILE A 353 -11.77 14.47 -11.71
C ILE A 353 -11.62 13.62 -10.46
N THR A 354 -12.40 12.55 -10.35
CA THR A 354 -12.31 11.58 -9.26
C THR A 354 -11.98 10.20 -9.81
N GLY A 355 -11.19 9.41 -9.10
CA GLY A 355 -10.82 8.09 -9.61
C GLY A 355 -9.91 7.30 -8.71
N VAL A 356 -9.55 6.11 -9.19
CA VAL A 356 -8.54 5.23 -8.61
C VAL A 356 -7.28 5.33 -9.46
N PHE A 357 -6.15 5.49 -8.79
CA PHE A 357 -4.82 5.68 -9.36
C PHE A 357 -3.83 4.74 -8.68
N ARG A 358 -2.71 4.51 -9.34
CA ARG A 358 -1.59 3.77 -8.77
C ARG A 358 -0.33 4.62 -8.82
N ALA A 359 0.34 4.73 -7.68
CA ALA A 359 1.69 5.24 -7.56
C ALA A 359 2.67 4.08 -7.79
N ASP A 360 3.55 4.25 -8.77
CA ASP A 360 4.57 3.31 -9.19
C ASP A 360 5.94 3.84 -8.76
N PRO A 361 6.70 3.17 -7.86
CA PRO A 361 8.03 3.61 -7.45
C PRO A 361 8.95 3.85 -8.64
N VAL A 362 9.64 4.98 -8.66
CA VAL A 362 10.70 5.24 -9.63
C VAL A 362 11.92 4.46 -9.18
N LEU A 363 12.25 3.40 -9.91
CA LEU A 363 13.50 2.69 -9.69
C LEU A 363 14.65 3.62 -10.08
N GLU A 364 15.45 4.06 -9.11
CA GLU A 364 16.73 4.67 -9.42
C GLU A 364 17.59 3.60 -10.12
N SER A 365 17.85 3.79 -11.41
CA SER A 365 18.89 3.02 -12.07
C SER A 365 20.20 3.37 -11.39
N ILE A 366 20.77 2.45 -10.60
CA ILE A 366 22.17 2.57 -10.17
C ILE A 366 22.95 2.70 -11.48
N PRO A 367 23.63 3.84 -11.74
CA PRO A 367 24.49 3.94 -12.91
C PRO A 367 25.45 2.77 -12.80
N GLU A 368 25.48 1.86 -13.79
CA GLU A 368 26.52 0.86 -13.82
C GLU A 368 27.82 1.61 -13.58
N SER A 369 28.54 1.25 -12.51
CA SER A 369 29.86 1.81 -12.30
C SER A 369 30.60 1.50 -13.59
N THR A 370 30.83 2.51 -14.42
CA THR A 370 31.61 2.37 -15.63
C THR A 370 32.99 2.00 -15.12
N SER A 371 33.24 0.70 -15.05
CA SER A 371 34.48 0.10 -14.59
C SER A 371 35.52 0.33 -15.67
N THR A 372 35.89 1.60 -15.82
CA THR A 372 37.09 2.06 -16.53
C THR A 372 38.37 1.75 -15.75
N LEU A 373 38.28 0.95 -14.68
CA LEU A 373 39.39 0.36 -13.93
C LEU A 373 39.70 -1.10 -14.34
N GLY A 374 39.21 -1.55 -15.49
CA GLY A 374 39.59 -2.81 -16.11
C GLY A 374 40.64 -2.65 -17.22
N LEU A 375 41.81 -2.06 -16.97
CA LEU A 375 42.93 -2.12 -17.91
C LEU A 375 44.30 -2.21 -17.21
N LEU A 376 45.00 -3.32 -17.51
CA LEU A 376 46.40 -3.68 -17.21
C LEU A 376 46.76 -4.18 -15.79
N ALA A 377 46.52 -5.48 -15.56
CA ALA A 377 47.42 -6.32 -14.77
C ALA A 377 47.58 -7.70 -15.42
N LEU A 378 48.29 -7.78 -16.55
CA LEU A 378 48.82 -9.02 -17.10
C LEU A 378 50.22 -8.76 -17.68
N GLY A 379 51.22 -8.70 -16.79
CA GLY A 379 52.62 -8.89 -17.16
C GLY A 379 52.91 -10.39 -17.18
N THR A 380 53.07 -10.96 -18.36
CA THR A 380 53.34 -12.37 -18.59
C THR A 380 54.76 -12.75 -18.14
N LEU A 381 54.83 -13.65 -17.14
CA LEU A 381 56.01 -14.47 -16.85
C LEU A 381 56.19 -15.49 -17.98
N GLY A 382 57.29 -15.37 -18.73
CA GLY A 382 57.64 -16.32 -19.79
C GLY A 382 59.13 -16.38 -20.06
N THR A 383 59.86 -17.17 -19.28
CA THR A 383 61.04 -17.89 -19.80
C THR A 383 61.04 -19.31 -19.21
N GLY A 384 60.99 -20.29 -20.11
CA GLY A 384 60.77 -21.70 -19.81
C GLY A 384 62.03 -22.44 -19.35
N VAL A 385 61.80 -23.49 -18.56
CA VAL A 385 62.77 -24.56 -18.31
C VAL A 385 62.20 -25.87 -18.85
N VAL A 386 62.77 -26.28 -20.00
CA VAL A 386 63.20 -27.63 -20.39
C VAL A 386 62.33 -28.82 -19.94
N LEU A 387 61.67 -29.47 -20.91
CA LEU A 387 61.43 -30.92 -20.85
C LEU A 387 61.98 -31.61 -22.11
N LYS A 388 62.99 -32.47 -21.89
CA LYS A 388 63.60 -33.37 -22.88
C LYS A 388 62.57 -34.36 -23.43
N ARG A 389 62.56 -34.57 -24.74
CA ARG A 389 62.21 -35.87 -25.33
C ARG A 389 63.20 -36.24 -26.43
N LYS A 390 63.94 -37.32 -26.19
CA LYS A 390 64.78 -38.06 -27.15
C LYS A 390 63.89 -38.68 -28.23
N LEU A 391 64.34 -38.65 -29.49
CA LEU A 391 64.31 -39.78 -30.43
C LEU A 391 65.17 -39.46 -31.68
N ASN A 392 66.24 -40.25 -31.83
CA ASN A 392 66.95 -40.74 -33.04
C ASN A 392 66.66 -40.02 -34.37
N GLY A 393 67.60 -39.51 -35.16
CA GLY A 393 68.93 -40.02 -35.50
C GLY A 393 68.94 -40.43 -36.99
N VAL A 394 69.52 -39.62 -37.89
CA VAL A 394 69.96 -40.04 -39.23
C VAL A 394 71.20 -39.21 -39.64
N PHE A 395 72.29 -39.92 -39.91
CA PHE A 395 73.57 -39.47 -40.47
C PHE A 395 73.51 -39.21 -41.98
N ARG A 396 74.42 -38.35 -42.48
CA ARG A 396 75.21 -38.39 -43.74
C ARG A 396 75.48 -36.94 -44.19
N PHE A 397 76.68 -36.46 -44.52
CA PHE A 397 78.03 -37.00 -44.73
C PHE A 397 79.07 -36.07 -44.10
#